data_AF-A0A1A9CCL1-F1
#
_entry.id   AF-A0A1A9CCL1-F1
#
_cell.length_a   1.000
_cell.length_b   1.000
_cell.length_c   1.000
_cell.angle_alpha   90.00
_cell.angle_beta   90.00
_cell.angle_gamma   90.00
#
_symmetry.space_group_name_H-M   'P 1'
#
loop_
_entity.id
_entity.type
_entity.pdbx_description
1 polymer ?
#
loop_
_entity_poly.entity_id
_entity_poly.type
_entity_poly.pdbx_seq_one_letter_code
_entity_poly.pdbx_strand_id
1 'polypeptide(L)'
;MPALPVTPGPARHLPDREPRPAPPTKAAPVNQCTGLLFLPPPDHVARLATPDRPMEAGYVLCELGEGHEGFHAGALWDDDANDGAVWARWDADCRCLAGLPWCPATTGGGDACGLFAGHPAGHSWEVVDPTQEAVLAHLEQEHPRPHRRQDGAG
;
A
#
# COMPACT_ATOMS: atom_id res chain seq x y z
N MET A 1 -11.80 37.23 -70.70
CA MET A 1 -11.38 37.56 -69.32
C MET A 1 -10.50 36.43 -68.83
N PRO A 2 -9.19 36.64 -68.58
CA PRO A 2 -8.31 35.57 -68.14
C PRO A 2 -8.35 35.42 -66.61
N ALA A 3 -8.39 34.17 -66.13
CA ALA A 3 -8.33 33.84 -64.71
C ALA A 3 -6.90 34.04 -64.18
N LEU A 4 -6.77 34.73 -63.04
CA LEU A 4 -5.50 34.93 -62.36
C LEU A 4 -5.05 33.64 -61.66
N PRO A 5 -3.75 33.29 -61.68
CA PRO A 5 -3.25 32.12 -60.97
C PRO A 5 -3.24 32.37 -59.45
N VAL A 6 -3.86 31.46 -58.68
CA VAL A 6 -3.76 31.42 -57.22
C VAL A 6 -2.43 30.78 -56.85
N THR A 7 -1.54 31.56 -56.24
CA THR A 7 -0.32 31.07 -55.60
C THR A 7 -0.64 30.43 -54.24
N PRO A 8 -0.17 29.21 -53.95
CA PRO A 8 -0.33 28.62 -52.63
C PRO A 8 0.50 29.38 -51.59
N GLY A 9 -0.12 29.74 -50.47
CA GLY A 9 0.55 30.35 -49.32
C GLY A 9 1.46 29.36 -48.59
N PRO A 10 2.45 29.84 -47.81
CA PRO A 10 3.41 28.98 -47.13
C PRO A 10 2.71 28.06 -46.12
N ALA A 11 3.15 26.80 -46.09
CA ALA A 11 2.71 25.82 -45.12
C ALA A 11 3.03 26.31 -43.70
N ARG A 12 2.00 26.39 -42.84
CA ARG A 12 2.16 26.75 -41.44
C ARG A 12 2.88 25.59 -40.75
N HIS A 13 4.09 25.83 -40.29
CA HIS A 13 4.85 24.86 -39.48
C HIS A 13 4.14 24.70 -38.13
N LEU A 14 3.54 23.54 -37.87
CA LEU A 14 3.11 23.18 -36.52
C LEU A 14 4.37 22.89 -35.70
N PRO A 15 4.50 23.41 -34.46
CA PRO A 15 5.58 23.01 -33.59
C PRO A 15 5.47 21.51 -33.28
N ASP A 16 6.62 20.85 -33.23
CA ASP A 16 6.71 19.45 -32.80
C ASP A 16 6.00 19.29 -31.45
N ARG A 17 5.04 18.36 -31.40
CA ARG A 17 4.43 17.96 -30.12
C ARG A 17 5.56 17.38 -29.27
N GLU A 18 5.90 18.05 -28.19
CA GLU A 18 6.83 17.52 -27.21
C GLU A 18 6.42 16.08 -26.84
N PRO A 19 7.36 15.13 -26.86
CA PRO A 19 7.05 13.76 -26.50
C PRO A 19 6.52 13.74 -25.07
N ARG A 20 5.35 13.13 -24.89
CA ARG A 20 4.72 12.94 -23.58
C ARG A 20 5.78 12.35 -22.63
N PRO A 21 5.98 12.93 -21.44
CA PRO A 21 6.96 12.40 -20.49
C PRO A 21 6.69 10.92 -20.26
N ALA A 22 7.74 10.12 -20.23
CA ALA A 22 7.64 8.70 -19.93
C ALA A 22 6.90 8.53 -18.60
N PRO A 23 6.02 7.52 -18.47
CA PRO A 23 5.41 7.23 -17.18
C PRO A 23 6.54 7.04 -16.15
N PRO A 24 6.36 7.51 -14.90
CA PRO A 24 7.37 7.32 -13.87
C PRO A 24 7.71 5.82 -13.80
N THR A 25 9.00 5.51 -13.85
CA THR A 25 9.51 4.17 -13.60
C THR A 25 8.94 3.74 -12.25
N LYS A 26 8.22 2.61 -12.19
CA LYS A 26 7.69 2.07 -10.94
C LYS A 26 8.82 2.08 -9.92
N ALA A 27 8.68 2.87 -8.85
CA ALA A 27 9.69 2.95 -7.81
C ALA A 27 10.03 1.52 -7.34
N ALA A 28 11.29 1.27 -7.00
CA ALA A 28 11.66 -0.01 -6.43
C ALA A 28 10.83 -0.23 -5.15
N PRO A 29 10.31 -1.46 -4.92
CA PRO A 29 9.56 -1.74 -3.71
C PRO A 29 10.43 -1.46 -2.48
N VAL A 30 9.81 -0.88 -1.46
CA VAL A 30 10.43 -0.60 -0.16
C VAL A 30 10.02 -1.71 0.81
N ASN A 31 10.94 -2.24 1.61
CA ASN A 31 10.56 -3.24 2.61
C ASN A 31 9.65 -2.62 3.68
N GLN A 32 8.80 -3.42 4.29
CA GLN A 32 8.02 -3.01 5.44
C GLN A 32 8.93 -2.64 6.62
N CYS A 33 8.56 -1.59 7.33
CA CYS A 33 9.19 -1.19 8.58
C CYS A 33 9.06 -2.30 9.63
N THR A 34 10.14 -2.57 10.36
CA THR A 34 10.18 -3.59 11.42
C THR A 34 9.73 -3.09 12.79
N GLY A 35 9.18 -1.88 12.86
CA GLY A 35 8.62 -1.32 14.09
C GLY A 35 7.53 -2.22 14.64
N LEU A 36 7.61 -2.55 15.93
CA LEU A 36 6.68 -3.43 16.63
C LEU A 36 6.14 -2.72 17.87
N LEU A 37 4.82 -2.79 18.07
CA LEU A 37 4.17 -2.38 19.30
C LEU A 37 3.52 -3.58 19.98
N PHE A 38 3.83 -3.78 21.27
CA PHE A 38 3.08 -4.69 22.12
C PHE A 38 1.85 -3.99 22.69
N LEU A 39 0.69 -4.64 22.56
CA LEU A 39 -0.58 -4.18 23.12
C LEU A 39 -0.96 -5.10 24.29
N PRO A 40 -0.59 -4.73 25.53
CA PRO A 40 -1.00 -5.49 26.69
C PRO A 40 -2.52 -5.44 26.83
N PRO A 41 -3.15 -6.50 27.35
CA PRO A 41 -4.56 -6.47 27.64
C PRO A 41 -4.86 -5.36 28.65
N PRO A 42 -5.97 -4.59 28.48
CA PRO A 42 -6.34 -3.57 29.45
C PRO A 42 -6.53 -4.15 30.84
N ASP A 43 -6.16 -3.42 31.89
CA ASP A 43 -6.16 -3.90 33.28
C ASP A 43 -7.46 -4.58 33.71
N HIS A 44 -8.60 -4.03 33.29
CA HIS A 44 -9.91 -4.58 33.64
C HIS A 44 -10.18 -5.93 32.97
N VAL A 45 -9.63 -6.17 31.78
CA VAL A 45 -9.72 -7.46 31.09
C VAL A 45 -8.66 -8.42 31.61
N ALA A 46 -7.45 -7.93 31.92
CA ALA A 46 -6.38 -8.73 32.50
C ALA A 46 -6.80 -9.37 33.84
N ARG A 47 -7.66 -8.70 34.62
CA ARG A 47 -8.24 -9.26 35.86
C ARG A 47 -9.13 -10.49 35.66
N LEU A 48 -9.57 -10.76 34.44
CA LEU A 48 -10.34 -11.96 34.11
C LEU A 48 -9.44 -13.16 33.80
N ALA A 49 -8.12 -12.94 33.66
CA ALA A 49 -7.17 -14.02 33.43
C ALA A 49 -7.12 -14.97 34.62
N THR A 50 -7.01 -16.27 34.34
CA THR A 50 -6.75 -17.28 35.36
C THR A 50 -5.33 -17.81 35.22
N PRO A 51 -4.72 -18.40 36.27
CA PRO A 51 -3.37 -18.94 36.18
C PRO A 51 -3.20 -20.00 35.08
N ASP A 52 -4.27 -20.75 34.76
CA ASP A 52 -4.29 -21.76 33.68
C ASP A 52 -4.54 -21.16 32.29
N ARG A 53 -5.01 -19.90 32.22
CA ARG A 53 -5.28 -19.17 30.97
C ARG A 53 -4.90 -17.70 31.11
N PRO A 54 -3.60 -17.38 31.05
CA PRO A 54 -3.18 -15.99 31.04
C PRO A 54 -3.73 -15.29 29.79
N MET A 55 -4.01 -14.00 29.93
CA MET A 55 -4.28 -13.15 28.77
C MET A 55 -2.94 -12.76 28.12
N GLU A 56 -2.77 -13.14 26.86
CA GLU A 56 -1.56 -12.80 26.11
C GLU A 56 -1.62 -11.38 25.56
N ALA A 57 -0.48 -10.70 25.53
CA ALA A 57 -0.38 -9.42 24.85
C ALA A 57 -0.49 -9.63 23.34
N GLY A 58 -1.29 -8.78 22.69
CA GLY A 58 -1.26 -8.67 21.25
C GLY A 58 0.01 -7.94 20.80
N TYR A 59 0.28 -7.99 19.51
CA TYR A 59 1.31 -7.17 18.88
C TYR A 59 0.82 -6.63 17.55
N VAL A 60 1.40 -5.52 17.13
CA VAL A 60 1.10 -4.83 15.87
C VAL A 60 2.42 -4.46 15.22
N LEU A 61 2.54 -4.75 13.92
CA LEU A 61 3.68 -4.37 13.11
C LEU A 61 3.40 -3.04 12.40
N CYS A 62 4.44 -2.25 12.18
CA CYS A 62 4.32 -1.04 11.37
C CYS A 62 4.05 -1.42 9.91
N GLU A 63 3.00 -0.88 9.31
CA GLU A 63 2.61 -1.16 7.92
C GLU A 63 3.25 -0.22 6.90
N LEU A 64 3.98 0.79 7.38
CA LEU A 64 4.69 1.75 6.53
C LEU A 64 5.98 1.14 5.96
N GLY A 65 6.45 1.66 4.82
CA GLY A 65 7.76 1.31 4.27
C GLY A 65 8.92 1.76 5.16
N GLU A 66 10.03 1.04 5.13
CA GLU A 66 11.25 1.37 5.87
C GLU A 66 11.77 2.78 5.55
N GLY A 67 12.49 3.38 6.51
CA GLY A 67 13.03 4.73 6.38
C GLY A 67 11.98 5.85 6.47
N HIS A 68 10.74 5.54 6.87
CA HIS A 68 9.76 6.57 7.18
C HIS A 68 10.14 7.34 8.46
N GLU A 69 9.80 8.63 8.49
CA GLU A 69 9.98 9.49 9.67
C GLU A 69 8.67 9.58 10.47
N GLY A 70 8.78 9.97 11.74
CA GLY A 70 7.64 10.17 12.63
C GLY A 70 7.07 8.86 13.22
N PHE A 71 5.77 8.87 13.53
CA PHE A 71 5.11 7.73 14.17
C PHE A 71 5.05 6.51 13.24
N HIS A 72 5.42 5.36 13.77
CA HIS A 72 4.98 4.07 13.25
C HIS A 72 3.45 3.97 13.33
N ALA A 73 2.88 3.13 12.45
CA ALA A 73 1.45 2.94 12.39
C ALA A 73 1.10 1.53 11.91
N GLY A 74 0.09 0.93 12.52
CA GLY A 74 -0.52 -0.32 12.08
C GLY A 74 -2.02 -0.31 12.36
N ALA A 75 -2.81 -0.84 11.43
CA ALA A 75 -4.26 -0.87 11.54
C ALA A 75 -4.68 -1.96 12.55
N LEU A 76 -5.69 -1.66 13.35
CA LEU A 76 -6.24 -2.62 14.33
C LEU A 76 -7.56 -3.21 13.87
N TRP A 77 -8.46 -2.36 13.37
CA TRP A 77 -9.74 -2.78 12.80
C TRP A 77 -10.30 -1.69 11.89
N ASP A 78 -11.10 -2.10 10.92
CA ASP A 78 -11.82 -1.23 10.00
C ASP A 78 -12.95 -0.49 10.74
N ASP A 79 -13.11 0.79 10.43
CA ASP A 79 -14.16 1.65 10.94
C ASP A 79 -15.04 2.09 9.76
N ASP A 80 -15.86 1.14 9.30
CA ASP A 80 -16.77 1.30 8.15
C ASP A 80 -17.70 2.51 8.31
N ALA A 81 -18.06 2.84 9.55
CA ALA A 81 -18.95 3.96 9.84
C ALA A 81 -18.31 5.32 9.52
N ASN A 82 -16.98 5.40 9.54
CA ASN A 82 -16.21 6.62 9.34
C ASN A 82 -15.32 6.58 8.09
N ASP A 83 -15.51 5.61 7.19
CA ASP A 83 -14.69 5.41 5.98
C ASP A 83 -13.18 5.40 6.30
N GLY A 84 -12.82 4.64 7.34
CA GLY A 84 -11.47 4.62 7.88
C GLY A 84 -11.17 3.36 8.66
N ALA A 85 -10.17 3.46 9.53
CA ALA A 85 -9.80 2.43 10.47
C ALA A 85 -9.34 3.05 11.78
N VAL A 86 -9.29 2.22 12.83
CA VAL A 86 -8.57 2.54 14.05
C VAL A 86 -7.13 2.07 13.94
N TRP A 87 -6.22 3.01 14.10
CA TRP A 87 -4.78 2.81 13.98
C TRP A 87 -4.12 2.86 15.35
N ALA A 88 -3.23 1.92 15.61
CA ALA A 88 -2.19 2.12 16.62
C ALA A 88 -1.09 2.98 16.02
N ARG A 89 -0.69 4.02 16.75
CA ARG A 89 0.42 4.91 16.35
C ARG A 89 1.41 5.03 17.50
N TRP A 90 2.70 4.90 17.19
CA TRP A 90 3.73 4.91 18.22
C TRP A 90 5.09 5.39 17.72
N ASP A 91 5.88 5.92 18.64
CA ASP A 91 7.31 6.16 18.49
C ASP A 91 8.02 5.69 19.78
N ALA A 92 9.23 6.16 20.04
CA ALA A 92 9.98 5.79 21.24
C ALA A 92 9.35 6.31 22.54
N ASP A 93 8.63 7.43 22.49
CA ASP A 93 8.18 8.19 23.66
C ASP A 93 6.66 8.09 23.88
N CYS A 94 5.90 7.92 22.80
CA CYS A 94 4.46 8.08 22.76
C CYS A 94 3.78 6.90 22.04
N ARG A 95 2.59 6.54 22.54
CA ARG A 95 1.69 5.57 21.91
C ARG A 95 0.25 6.03 22.03
N CYS A 96 -0.51 5.95 20.95
CA CYS A 96 -1.92 6.33 20.94
C CYS A 96 -2.73 5.49 19.95
N LEU A 97 -4.05 5.51 20.13
CA LEU A 97 -5.02 5.00 19.16
C LEU A 97 -5.68 6.19 18.47
N ALA A 98 -5.83 6.12 17.16
CA ALA A 98 -6.47 7.18 16.37
C ALA A 98 -7.37 6.57 15.31
N GLY A 99 -8.61 7.06 15.23
CA GLY A 99 -9.46 6.84 14.05
C GLY A 99 -8.96 7.73 12.93
N LEU A 100 -8.53 7.14 11.82
CA LEU A 100 -8.02 7.87 10.65
C LEU A 100 -8.69 7.35 9.38
N PRO A 101 -9.07 8.26 8.45
CA PRO A 101 -9.66 7.86 7.18
C PRO A 101 -8.63 7.13 6.31
N TRP A 102 -9.12 6.30 5.40
CA TRP A 102 -8.27 5.65 4.40
C TRP A 102 -7.62 6.65 3.46
N CYS A 103 -6.45 6.29 2.93
CA CYS A 103 -5.81 7.04 1.86
C CYS A 103 -6.68 6.93 0.59
N PRO A 104 -7.05 8.06 -0.05
CA PRO A 104 -7.94 8.04 -1.20
C PRO A 104 -7.26 7.58 -2.50
N ALA A 105 -5.96 7.29 -2.45
CA ALA A 105 -5.19 6.91 -3.63
C ALA A 105 -5.56 5.52 -4.10
N THR A 106 -5.73 5.38 -5.41
CA THR A 106 -6.00 4.11 -6.09
C THR A 106 -5.01 3.91 -7.23
N THR A 107 -4.68 2.66 -7.52
CA THR A 107 -3.92 2.31 -8.71
C THR A 107 -4.81 2.42 -9.94
N GLY A 108 -4.22 2.45 -11.14
CA GLY A 108 -4.99 2.41 -12.39
C GLY A 108 -5.82 1.12 -12.58
N GLY A 109 -5.56 0.08 -11.78
CA GLY A 109 -6.34 -1.16 -11.73
C GLY A 109 -7.49 -1.16 -10.72
N GLY A 110 -7.63 -0.08 -9.93
CA GLY A 110 -8.68 0.06 -8.91
C GLY A 110 -8.28 -0.40 -7.51
N ASP A 111 -7.05 -0.87 -7.30
CA ASP A 111 -6.57 -1.24 -5.96
C ASP A 111 -6.41 0.02 -5.11
N ALA A 112 -7.06 0.06 -3.96
CA ALA A 112 -6.97 1.16 -3.01
C ALA A 112 -5.75 1.04 -2.10
N CYS A 113 -5.26 2.18 -1.61
CA CYS A 113 -4.16 2.22 -0.67
C CYS A 113 -4.67 1.84 0.73
N GLY A 114 -4.15 0.75 1.29
CA GLY A 114 -4.54 0.26 2.62
C GLY A 114 -3.93 1.02 3.80
N LEU A 115 -3.49 2.26 3.60
CA LEU A 115 -2.86 3.10 4.64
C LEU A 115 -3.76 4.28 4.97
N PHE A 116 -3.58 4.92 6.13
CA PHE A 116 -4.32 6.12 6.50
C PHE A 116 -3.99 7.34 5.62
N ALA A 117 -4.90 8.29 5.50
CA ALA A 117 -4.69 9.51 4.73
C ALA A 117 -3.53 10.36 5.30
N GLY A 118 -2.59 10.75 4.43
CA GLY A 118 -1.42 11.56 4.82
C GLY A 118 -0.29 10.75 5.47
N HIS A 119 -0.24 9.44 5.23
CA HIS A 119 0.88 8.60 5.65
C HIS A 119 2.22 9.10 5.06
N PRO A 120 3.35 8.98 5.80
CA PRO A 120 4.63 9.60 5.44
C PRO A 120 5.49 8.77 4.47
N ALA A 121 5.04 7.57 4.09
CA ALA A 121 5.79 6.62 3.26
C ALA A 121 5.17 6.48 1.85
N GLY A 122 5.68 5.53 1.06
CA GLY A 122 5.01 5.11 -0.17
C GLY A 122 3.64 4.51 0.11
N HIS A 123 2.81 4.40 -0.92
CA HIS A 123 1.51 3.74 -0.82
C HIS A 123 1.66 2.25 -0.50
N SER A 124 0.61 1.61 0.02
CA SER A 124 0.67 0.20 0.46
C SER A 124 1.19 -0.76 -0.61
N TRP A 125 0.89 -0.51 -1.89
CA TRP A 125 1.36 -1.32 -3.02
C TRP A 125 2.86 -1.15 -3.35
N GLU A 126 3.53 -0.16 -2.74
CA GLU A 126 4.97 0.05 -2.84
C GLU A 126 5.72 -0.61 -1.69
N VAL A 127 5.02 -1.01 -0.62
CA VAL A 127 5.57 -1.67 0.56
C VAL A 127 5.52 -3.18 0.39
N VAL A 128 6.63 -3.85 0.67
CA VAL A 128 6.76 -5.31 0.61
C VAL A 128 7.06 -5.84 2.00
N ASP A 129 6.23 -6.75 2.50
CA ASP A 129 6.57 -7.55 3.68
C ASP A 129 7.52 -8.69 3.27
N PRO A 130 8.81 -8.63 3.61
CA PRO A 130 9.76 -9.67 3.25
C PRO A 130 9.44 -11.02 3.91
N THR A 131 8.74 -11.03 5.04
CA THR A 131 8.29 -12.25 5.71
C THR A 131 7.16 -12.90 4.94
N GLN A 132 6.15 -12.11 4.54
CA GLN A 132 5.08 -12.60 3.69
C GLN A 132 5.62 -13.16 2.37
N GLU A 133 6.53 -12.45 1.70
CA GLU A 133 7.14 -12.92 0.45
C GLU A 133 7.91 -14.24 0.64
N ALA A 134 8.66 -14.37 1.73
CA ALA A 134 9.35 -15.62 2.04
C ALA A 134 8.38 -16.78 2.31
N VAL A 135 7.27 -16.53 3.02
CA VAL A 135 6.22 -17.52 3.26
C VAL A 135 5.54 -17.92 1.95
N LEU A 136 5.19 -16.95 1.10
CA LEU A 136 4.59 -17.21 -0.21
C LEU A 136 5.53 -18.03 -1.10
N ALA A 137 6.81 -17.67 -1.17
CA ALA A 137 7.80 -18.43 -1.93
C ALA A 137 7.94 -19.88 -1.41
N HIS A 138 7.91 -20.08 -0.09
CA HIS A 138 7.93 -21.41 0.49
C HIS A 138 6.68 -22.23 0.13
N LEU A 139 5.49 -21.62 0.24
CA LEU A 139 4.23 -22.26 -0.13
C LEU A 139 4.17 -22.65 -1.61
N GLU A 140 4.74 -21.83 -2.50
CA GLU A 140 4.83 -22.14 -3.93
C GLU A 140 5.76 -23.32 -4.23
N GLN A 141 6.82 -23.49 -3.44
CA GLN A 141 7.72 -24.64 -3.53
C GLN A 141 7.05 -25.93 -3.06
N GLU A 142 6.33 -25.89 -1.93
CA GLU A 142 5.64 -27.04 -1.34
C GLU A 142 4.34 -27.42 -2.07
N HIS A 143 3.67 -26.43 -2.67
CA HIS A 143 2.40 -26.61 -3.37
C HIS A 143 2.44 -25.99 -4.78
N PRO A 144 3.24 -26.55 -5.72
CA PRO A 144 3.27 -26.05 -7.08
C PRO A 144 1.87 -26.05 -7.67
N ARG A 145 1.40 -24.90 -8.14
CA ARG A 145 0.08 -24.81 -8.76
C ARG A 145 0.03 -25.83 -9.91
N PRO A 146 -0.94 -26.76 -9.92
CA PRO A 146 -1.08 -27.69 -11.03
C PRO A 146 -1.28 -26.87 -12.28
N HIS A 147 -0.38 -27.04 -13.25
CA HIS A 147 -0.46 -26.31 -14.50
C HIS A 147 -1.80 -26.65 -15.16
N ARG A 148 -2.61 -25.65 -15.51
CA ARG A 148 -3.77 -25.87 -16.37
C ARG A 148 -3.24 -26.37 -17.70
N ARG A 149 -3.34 -27.67 -17.95
CA ARG A 149 -3.03 -28.26 -19.25
C ARG A 149 -3.91 -27.54 -20.27
N GLN A 150 -3.30 -26.69 -21.10
CA GLN A 150 -3.94 -26.25 -22.32
C GLN A 150 -3.90 -27.45 -23.25
N ASP A 151 -4.92 -28.32 -23.16
CA ASP A 151 -5.15 -29.30 -24.21
C ASP A 151 -5.50 -28.50 -25.47
N GLY A 152 -4.49 -28.35 -26.34
CA GLY A 152 -4.64 -27.72 -27.63
C GLY A 152 -5.67 -28.49 -28.44
N ALA A 153 -6.70 -27.77 -28.89
CA ALA A 153 -7.56 -28.24 -29.96
C ALA A 153 -6.75 -28.27 -31.27
N GLY A 154 -6.61 -29.46 -31.84
CA GLY A 154 -6.09 -29.73 -33.17
C GLY A 154 -6.66 -31.06 -33.66
#